data_AF-A0A845ZLC1-F1
#
_entry.id   AF-A0A845ZLC1-F1
#
_cell.length_a   1.000
_cell.length_b   1.000
_cell.length_c   1.000
_cell.angle_alpha   90.00
_cell.angle_beta   90.00
_cell.angle_gamma   90.00
#
_symmetry.space_group_name_H-M   'P 1'
#
loop_
_entity.id
_entity.type
_entity.pdbx_description
1 polymer ?
#
loop_
_entity_poly.entity_id
_entity_poly.type
_entity_poly.pdbx_seq_one_letter_code
_entity_poly.pdbx_strand_id
1 'polypeptide(L)' 'LGSWLAYNSYKLTCGEGNCWGDGITPIPAAHLAGATNITIDEVLHSPRRKGIWYGSPEVREAWVKCLG' A
#
# COMPACT_ATOMS: atom_id res chain seq x y z
N LEU A 1 16.94 -6.51 -2.31
CA LEU A 1 16.48 -6.32 -0.91
C LEU A 1 14.97 -6.06 -0.81
N GLY A 2 14.40 -5.17 -1.64
CA GLY A 2 12.98 -4.81 -1.59
C GLY A 2 12.00 -5.98 -1.75
N SER A 3 12.26 -6.91 -2.68
CA SER A 3 11.37 -8.05 -2.93
C SER A 3 11.33 -9.08 -1.80
N TRP A 4 12.46 -9.33 -1.10
CA TRP A 4 12.48 -10.27 0.05
C TRP A 4 11.69 -9.71 1.24
N LEU A 5 11.86 -8.42 1.55
CA LEU A 5 11.14 -7.79 2.66
C LEU A 5 9.62 -7.78 2.39
N ALA A 6 9.21 -7.37 1.18
CA ALA A 6 7.81 -7.36 0.79
C ALA A 6 7.20 -8.76 0.88
N TYR A 7 7.84 -9.77 0.28
CA TYR A 7 7.36 -11.15 0.31
C TYR A 7 7.10 -11.66 1.73
N ASN A 8 8.06 -11.48 2.64
CA ASN A 8 7.92 -11.96 4.02
C ASN A 8 6.85 -11.18 4.79
N SER A 9 6.79 -9.85 4.62
CA SER A 9 5.77 -9.01 5.24
C SER A 9 4.36 -9.44 4.79
N TYR A 10 4.20 -9.70 3.49
CA TYR A 10 2.92 -10.11 2.92
C TYR A 10 2.53 -11.51 3.38
N LYS A 11 3.48 -12.46 3.39
CA LYS A 11 3.25 -13.82 3.88
C LYS A 11 2.81 -13.84 5.34
N LEU A 12 3.39 -12.99 6.18
CA LEU A 12 3.00 -12.84 7.59
C LEU A 12 1.63 -12.17 7.76
N THR A 13 1.33 -11.16 6.94
CA THR A 13 0.10 -10.36 7.08
C THR A 13 -1.13 -11.06 6.51
N CYS A 14 -1.02 -11.67 5.33
CA CYS A 14 -2.17 -12.22 4.59
C CYS A 14 -2.02 -13.69 4.17
N GLY A 15 -0.92 -14.35 4.54
CA GLY A 15 -0.69 -15.76 4.20
C GLY A 15 -0.18 -16.00 2.78
N GLU A 16 -0.08 -14.97 1.92
CA GLU A 16 0.48 -15.04 0.57
C GLU A 16 1.63 -14.03 0.41
N GLY A 17 2.80 -14.51 0.01
CA GLY A 17 3.99 -13.66 -0.19
C GLY A 17 4.08 -13.11 -1.61
N ASN A 18 3.57 -13.86 -2.60
CA ASN A 18 3.52 -13.47 -4.01
C ASN A 18 2.21 -12.73 -4.30
N CYS A 19 1.93 -11.68 -3.53
CA CYS A 19 0.82 -10.78 -3.79
C CYS A 19 1.33 -9.35 -4.00
N TRP A 20 0.41 -8.47 -4.34
CA TRP A 20 0.70 -7.07 -4.64
C TRP A 20 0.38 -6.16 -3.45
N GLY A 21 1.09 -5.04 -3.36
CA GLY A 21 1.02 -4.09 -2.25
C GLY A 21 2.07 -2.99 -2.36
N ASP A 22 2.18 -2.19 -1.31
CA ASP A 22 2.99 -0.96 -1.27
C ASP A 22 4.49 -1.19 -0.89
N GLY A 23 4.90 -2.45 -0.85
CA GLY A 23 6.22 -2.91 -0.46
C GLY A 23 6.39 -3.23 1.03
N ILE A 24 5.32 -3.08 1.85
CA ILE A 24 5.22 -3.49 3.26
C ILE A 24 3.85 -4.13 3.56
N THR A 25 2.74 -3.47 3.20
CA THR A 25 1.37 -3.94 3.41
C THR A 25 0.79 -4.48 2.10
N PRO A 26 0.25 -5.72 2.08
CA PRO A 26 -0.41 -6.28 0.91
C PRO A 26 -1.83 -5.72 0.75
N ILE A 27 -2.31 -5.53 -0.49
CA ILE A 27 -3.66 -4.98 -0.76
C ILE A 27 -4.79 -5.76 -0.06
N PRO A 28 -4.79 -7.12 -0.04
CA PRO A 28 -5.81 -7.89 0.67
C PRO A 28 -5.93 -7.57 2.16
N ALA A 29 -4.87 -7.05 2.80
CA ALA A 29 -4.89 -6.62 4.20
C ALA A 29 -5.10 -5.12 4.38
N ALA A 30 -5.00 -4.33 3.30
CA ALA A 30 -5.23 -2.88 3.33
C ALA A 30 -6.72 -2.53 3.19
N HIS A 31 -7.51 -3.38 2.52
CA HIS A 31 -8.93 -3.14 2.30
C HIS A 31 -9.80 -3.72 3.42
N LEU A 32 -10.81 -2.95 3.84
CA LEU A 32 -11.77 -3.36 4.85
C LEU A 32 -13.19 -3.44 4.27
N ALA A 33 -13.95 -4.45 4.69
CA ALA A 33 -15.35 -4.58 4.33
C ALA A 33 -16.15 -3.40 4.92
N GLY A 34 -16.99 -2.77 4.09
CA GLY A 34 -17.79 -1.60 4.48
C GLY A 34 -17.05 -0.26 4.42
N ALA A 35 -15.76 -0.25 4.09
CA ALA A 35 -15.01 0.98 3.84
C ALA A 35 -15.05 1.40 2.36
N THR A 36 -14.91 2.70 2.10
CA THR A 36 -14.54 3.21 0.77
C THR A 36 -13.06 2.92 0.55
N ASN A 37 -12.78 1.82 -0.14
CA ASN A 37 -11.41 1.41 -0.44
C ASN A 37 -10.93 2.09 -1.72
N ILE A 38 -9.74 2.68 -1.68
CA ILE A 38 -9.04 3.17 -2.87
C ILE A 38 -7.69 2.48 -2.98
N THR A 39 -7.30 2.16 -4.21
CA THR A 39 -5.97 1.63 -4.52
C THR A 39 -5.32 2.58 -5.52
N ILE A 40 -4.07 2.94 -5.26
CA ILE A 40 -3.32 3.89 -6.06
C ILE A 40 -2.03 3.20 -6.50
N ASP A 41 -1.90 2.99 -7.81
CA ASP A 41 -0.77 2.29 -8.40
C ASP A 41 0.54 3.07 -8.24
N GLU A 42 1.67 2.35 -8.20
CA GLU A 42 3.02 2.93 -8.12
C GLU A 42 3.29 3.81 -6.88
N VAL A 43 2.49 3.62 -5.81
CA VAL A 43 2.63 4.31 -4.53
C VAL A 43 3.19 3.37 -3.45
N LEU A 44 4.24 3.81 -2.77
CA LEU A 44 4.94 3.04 -1.74
C LEU A 44 4.43 3.32 -0.32
N HIS A 45 4.79 2.43 0.60
CA HIS A 45 4.45 2.54 2.02
C HIS A 45 5.08 3.74 2.74
N SER A 46 6.25 4.21 2.30
CA SER A 46 6.99 5.21 3.09
C SER A 46 7.90 6.06 2.22
N PRO A 47 8.26 7.28 2.67
CA PRO A 47 9.18 8.16 1.93
C PRO A 47 10.63 7.69 1.98
N ARG A 48 10.93 6.60 2.71
CA ARG A 48 12.30 6.09 2.89
C ARG A 48 12.86 5.46 1.62
N ARG A 49 11.99 5.08 0.68
CA ARG A 49 12.36 4.57 -0.64
C ARG A 49 12.19 5.70 -1.65
N LYS A 50 13.07 5.75 -2.65
CA LYS A 50 12.91 6.67 -3.79
C LYS A 50 11.62 6.32 -4.53
N GLY A 51 10.72 7.29 -4.66
CA GLY A 51 9.42 7.11 -5.32
C GLY A 51 8.33 7.93 -4.65
N ILE A 52 7.12 7.81 -5.17
CA ILE A 52 5.91 8.38 -4.58
C ILE A 52 5.43 7.45 -3.45
N TRP A 53 4.93 8.01 -2.36
CA TRP A 53 4.36 7.25 -1.24
C TRP A 53 3.00 7.85 -0.85
N TYR A 54 2.21 7.16 -0.03
CA TYR A 54 0.82 7.58 0.19
C TYR A 54 0.67 8.98 0.82
N GLY A 55 1.71 9.50 1.45
CA GLY A 55 1.77 10.86 2.00
C GLY A 55 2.30 11.92 1.03
N SER A 56 2.67 11.56 -0.21
CA SER A 56 3.13 12.51 -1.22
C SER A 56 2.03 13.51 -1.59
N PRO A 57 2.38 14.79 -1.86
CA PRO A 57 1.40 15.81 -2.23
C PRO A 57 0.46 15.42 -3.36
N GLU A 58 0.97 14.74 -4.39
CA GLU A 58 0.24 14.28 -5.57
C GLU A 58 -0.77 13.16 -5.24
N VAL A 59 -0.46 12.34 -4.23
CA VAL A 59 -1.35 11.24 -3.79
C VAL A 59 -2.42 11.74 -2.85
N ARG A 60 -2.13 12.81 -2.09
CA ARG A 60 -3.06 13.41 -1.13
C ARG A 60 -4.39 13.81 -1.75
N GLU A 61 -4.40 14.24 -3.01
CA GLU A 61 -5.64 14.58 -3.71
C GLU A 61 -6.62 13.41 -3.82
N ALA A 62 -6.12 12.17 -3.90
CA ALA A 62 -6.95 10.98 -3.90
C ALA A 62 -7.58 10.73 -2.51
N TRP A 63 -6.81 10.91 -1.43
CA TRP A 63 -7.32 10.78 -0.07
C TRP A 63 -8.39 11.81 0.27
N VAL A 64 -8.21 13.06 -0.15
CA VAL A 64 -9.16 14.14 0.13
C VAL A 64 -10.55 13.84 -0.45
N LYS A 65 -10.63 13.16 -1.60
CA LYS A 65 -11.91 12.73 -2.19
C LYS A 65 -12.69 11.75 -1.31
N CYS A 66 -12.03 11.09 -0.35
CA CYS A 66 -12.66 10.17 0.59
C CYS A 66 -13.11 10.83 1.90
N LEU A 67 -12.85 12.14 2.11
CA LEU A 67 -13.16 12.82 3.37
C LEU A 67 -14.59 13.38 3.48
N GLY A 68 -15.40 13.30 2.41
CA GLY A 68 -16.77 13.83 2.39
C GLY A 68 -16.84 15.30 2.03
#